data_AF-A0A8S2G0G4-F1
#
_entry.id   AF-A0A8S2G0G4-F1
#
_cell.length_a   1.000
_cell.length_b   1.000
_cell.length_c   1.000
_cell.angle_alpha   90.00
_cell.angle_beta   90.00
_cell.angle_gamma   90.00
#
_symmetry.space_group_name_H-M   'P 1'
#
loop_
_entity.id
_entity.type
_entity.pdbx_description
1 polymer ?
#
loop_
_entity_poly.entity_id
_entity_poly.type
_entity_poly.pdbx_seq_one_letter_code
_entity_poly.pdbx_strand_id
1 'polypeptide(L)'
;SIILSSFIFRYLLKFGRVSNYVGYNALEDHFPTMTLRPNDECDDSYCRKRQIEHQLKHIEPVQVVHQPVPDVIHENNDWGIELVADSSPTNDNDEDSSHSQLIDVVSGSVDQVKYAYTKNREKKLVHQFDSDETSAASLTRDDDISIEDLMLKMKGLNEKT
;
A
#
# COMPACT_ATOMS: atom_id res chain seq x y z
N SER A 1 2.39 -26.04 -5.45
CA SER A 1 2.79 -26.54 -6.78
C SER A 1 2.64 -25.53 -7.93
N ILE A 2 1.55 -24.76 -8.00
CA ILE A 2 1.32 -23.84 -9.14
C ILE A 2 2.39 -22.74 -9.24
N ILE A 3 2.76 -22.11 -8.12
CA ILE A 3 3.73 -21.00 -8.08
C ILE A 3 5.09 -21.39 -8.69
N LEU A 4 5.59 -22.59 -8.39
CA LEU A 4 6.88 -23.07 -8.89
C LEU A 4 6.83 -23.36 -10.40
N SER A 5 5.74 -23.96 -10.89
CA SER A 5 5.55 -24.21 -12.32
C SER A 5 5.55 -22.90 -13.12
N SER A 6 4.78 -21.91 -12.67
CA SER A 6 4.73 -20.59 -13.30
C SER A 6 6.07 -19.87 -13.22
N PHE A 7 6.86 -20.06 -12.16
CA PHE A 7 8.22 -19.52 -12.07
C PHE A 7 9.14 -20.14 -13.13
N ILE A 8 9.16 -21.47 -13.24
CA ILE A 8 10.00 -22.18 -14.22
C ILE A 8 9.65 -21.73 -15.64
N PHE A 9 8.36 -21.66 -15.96
CA PHE A 9 7.90 -21.26 -17.28
C PHE A 9 8.35 -19.83 -17.63
N ARG A 10 8.14 -18.87 -16.71
CA ARG A 10 8.63 -17.48 -16.84
C ARG A 10 10.14 -17.40 -17.03
N TYR A 11 10.89 -18.16 -16.24
CA TYR A 11 12.35 -18.18 -16.29
C TYR A 11 12.89 -18.74 -17.60
N LEU A 12 12.37 -19.88 -18.06
CA LEU A 12 12.87 -20.54 -19.28
C LEU A 12 12.52 -19.77 -20.54
N LEU A 13 11.33 -19.20 -20.62
CA LEU A 13 10.86 -18.47 -21.80
C LEU A 13 11.12 -16.96 -21.74
N LYS A 14 11.79 -16.47 -20.69
CA LYS A 14 12.20 -15.07 -20.52
C LYS A 14 11.05 -14.07 -20.68
N PHE A 15 9.88 -14.38 -20.10
CA PHE A 15 8.74 -13.46 -20.08
C PHE A 15 8.27 -13.20 -18.65
N GLY A 16 7.66 -12.03 -18.44
CA GLY A 16 7.23 -11.59 -17.12
C GLY A 16 8.41 -11.32 -16.16
N ARG A 17 8.08 -11.14 -14.88
CA ARG A 17 9.07 -10.92 -13.83
C ARG A 17 9.37 -12.21 -13.06
N VAL A 18 10.65 -12.50 -12.94
CA VAL A 18 11.20 -13.63 -12.19
C VAL A 18 11.72 -13.09 -10.85
N SER A 19 11.33 -13.72 -9.74
CA SER A 19 11.74 -13.33 -8.38
C SER A 19 12.64 -14.40 -7.77
N ASN A 20 13.76 -14.02 -7.17
CA ASN A 20 14.70 -14.97 -6.56
C ASN A 20 14.11 -15.68 -5.33
N TYR A 21 13.18 -15.03 -4.63
CA TYR A 21 12.47 -15.60 -3.50
C TYR A 21 11.02 -15.14 -3.49
N VAL A 22 10.13 -16.09 -3.20
CA VAL A 22 8.70 -15.87 -2.97
C VAL A 22 8.31 -16.70 -1.76
N GLY A 23 7.82 -16.03 -0.72
CA GLY A 23 7.22 -16.66 0.46
C GLY A 23 5.71 -16.85 0.31
N TYR A 24 5.13 -17.66 1.19
CA TYR A 24 3.68 -17.78 1.30
C TYR A 24 3.29 -17.82 2.78
N ASN A 25 2.56 -16.81 3.23
CA ASN A 25 1.86 -16.81 4.51
C ASN A 25 0.38 -17.17 4.25
N ALA A 26 0.01 -18.41 4.59
CA ALA A 26 -1.34 -18.94 4.34
C ALA A 26 -2.41 -18.36 5.25
N LEU A 27 -2.05 -17.75 6.38
CA LEU A 27 -3.03 -17.18 7.31
C LEU A 27 -3.53 -15.80 6.86
N GLU A 28 -2.66 -15.05 6.20
CA GLU A 28 -2.93 -13.68 5.74
C GLU A 28 -3.08 -13.59 4.22
N ASP A 29 -3.06 -14.73 3.51
CA ASP A 29 -2.99 -14.83 2.05
C ASP A 29 -1.94 -13.89 1.44
N HIS A 30 -0.79 -13.78 2.12
CA HIS A 30 0.25 -12.83 1.80
C HIS A 30 1.44 -13.50 1.11
N PHE A 31 1.90 -12.90 0.01
CA PHE A 31 2.98 -13.42 -0.85
C PHE A 31 4.16 -12.44 -0.88
N PRO A 32 5.01 -12.42 0.15
CA PRO A 32 6.17 -11.55 0.16
C PRO A 32 7.17 -11.97 -0.92
N THR A 33 7.70 -10.99 -1.65
CA THR A 33 8.78 -11.19 -2.62
C THR A 33 10.02 -10.45 -2.14
N MET A 34 11.18 -11.08 -2.27
CA MET A 34 12.46 -10.50 -1.83
C MET A 34 13.56 -10.87 -2.82
N THR A 35 14.59 -10.01 -2.90
CA THR A 35 15.81 -10.29 -3.63
C THR A 35 16.89 -10.72 -2.64
N LEU A 36 17.18 -12.01 -2.60
CA LEU A 36 18.27 -12.55 -1.79
C LEU A 36 19.61 -12.30 -2.50
N ARG A 37 20.61 -11.82 -1.75
CA ARG A 37 22.00 -11.72 -2.22
C ARG A 37 22.83 -12.85 -1.64
N PRO A 38 23.84 -13.35 -2.38
CA PRO A 38 24.80 -14.31 -1.81
C PRO A 38 25.51 -13.74 -0.58
N ASN A 39 25.88 -14.61 0.35
CA ASN A 39 26.73 -14.25 1.49
C ASN A 39 28.22 -14.39 1.09
N ASP A 40 29.00 -13.34 1.31
CA ASP A 40 30.44 -13.30 1.00
C ASP A 40 31.23 -14.31 1.86
N GLU A 41 30.80 -14.54 3.10
CA GLU A 41 31.41 -15.49 4.04
C GLU A 41 30.70 -16.85 4.04
N CYS A 42 30.04 -17.23 2.94
CA CYS A 42 29.39 -18.54 2.84
C CYS A 42 30.40 -19.67 3.06
N ASP A 43 30.10 -20.65 3.93
CA ASP A 43 31.01 -21.77 4.26
C ASP A 43 31.44 -22.58 3.03
N ASP A 44 30.55 -22.73 2.04
CA ASP A 44 30.83 -23.46 0.80
C ASP A 44 31.82 -22.71 -0.09
N SER A 45 32.99 -23.33 -0.29
CA SER A 45 34.03 -22.80 -1.18
C SER A 45 33.58 -22.65 -2.64
N TYR A 46 32.66 -23.48 -3.13
CA TYR A 46 32.15 -23.36 -4.50
C TYR A 46 31.21 -22.17 -4.66
N CYS A 47 30.41 -21.87 -3.64
CA CYS A 47 29.58 -20.68 -3.60
C CYS A 47 30.45 -19.42 -3.74
N ARG A 48 31.50 -19.28 -2.91
CA ARG A 48 32.44 -18.14 -2.98
C ARG A 48 33.14 -18.03 -4.34
N LYS A 49 33.57 -19.16 -4.94
CA LYS A 49 34.16 -19.17 -6.30
C LYS A 49 33.20 -18.64 -7.36
N ARG A 50 31.94 -19.10 -7.35
CA ARG A 50 30.92 -18.63 -8.32
C ARG A 50 30.56 -17.16 -8.12
N GLN A 51 30.61 -16.65 -6.88
CA GLN A 51 30.41 -15.22 -6.62
C GLN A 51 31.47 -14.38 -7.31
N ILE A 52 32.75 -14.78 -7.23
CA ILE A 52 33.86 -14.11 -7.92
C ILE A 52 33.65 -14.17 -9.44
N GLU A 53 33.32 -15.34 -10.00
CA GLU A 53 33.03 -15.49 -11.43
C GLU A 53 31.86 -14.62 -11.89
N HIS A 54 30.81 -14.53 -11.07
CA HIS A 54 29.63 -13.71 -11.36
C HIS A 54 29.96 -12.21 -11.32
N GLN A 55 30.77 -11.76 -10.36
CA GLN A 55 31.24 -10.37 -10.27
C GLN A 55 32.06 -9.98 -11.51
N LEU A 56 32.92 -10.89 -12.01
CA LEU A 56 33.70 -10.66 -13.22
C LEU A 56 32.83 -10.57 -14.49
N LYS A 57 31.74 -11.36 -14.57
CA LYS A 57 30.79 -11.34 -15.70
C LYS A 57 29.89 -10.09 -15.70
N HIS A 58 29.53 -9.58 -14.54
CA HIS A 58 28.64 -8.41 -14.40
C HIS A 58 29.30 -7.06 -14.69
N ILE A 59 30.59 -7.04 -15.04
CA ILE A 59 31.28 -5.84 -15.54
C ILE A 59 30.75 -5.47 -16.95
N GLU A 60 30.11 -6.42 -17.65
CA GLU A 60 29.35 -6.12 -18.86
C GLU A 60 28.00 -5.50 -18.51
N PRO A 61 27.65 -4.32 -19.06
CA PRO A 61 26.43 -3.60 -18.67
C PRO A 61 25.20 -4.43 -19.04
N VAL A 62 24.45 -4.85 -18.01
CA VAL A 62 23.12 -5.44 -18.17
C VAL A 62 22.24 -4.40 -18.84
N GLN A 63 21.93 -4.60 -20.12
CA GLN A 63 20.98 -3.75 -20.82
C GLN A 63 19.59 -3.99 -20.22
N VAL A 64 19.17 -3.07 -19.36
CA VAL A 64 17.78 -2.96 -18.94
C VAL A 64 17.01 -2.51 -20.18
N VAL A 65 16.51 -3.46 -20.95
CA VAL A 65 15.61 -3.20 -22.07
C VAL A 65 14.32 -2.67 -21.45
N HIS A 66 14.22 -1.35 -21.34
CA HIS A 66 12.96 -0.68 -21.08
C HIS A 66 12.12 -0.86 -22.34
N GLN A 67 11.28 -1.89 -22.35
CA GLN A 67 10.27 -2.01 -23.40
C GLN A 67 9.34 -0.81 -23.23
N PRO A 68 9.21 0.06 -24.25
CA PRO A 68 8.24 1.14 -24.18
C PRO A 68 6.86 0.49 -24.00
N VAL A 69 6.15 0.91 -22.96
CA VAL A 69 4.76 0.51 -22.78
C VAL A 69 4.02 1.08 -23.99
N PRO A 70 3.40 0.24 -24.85
CA PRO A 70 2.67 0.75 -25.99
C PRO A 70 1.51 1.61 -25.48
N ASP A 71 1.28 2.75 -26.14
CA ASP A 71 0.10 3.57 -25.88
C ASP A 71 -1.16 2.71 -26.05
N VAL A 72 -2.03 2.73 -25.05
CA VAL A 72 -3.26 1.93 -25.04
C VAL A 72 -4.25 2.58 -26.00
N ILE A 73 -4.47 1.95 -27.16
CA ILE A 73 -5.47 2.40 -28.15
C ILE A 73 -6.80 1.70 -27.85
N HIS A 74 -7.84 2.47 -27.58
CA HIS A 74 -9.20 1.96 -27.40
C HIS A 74 -9.91 1.90 -28.76
N GLU A 75 -10.48 0.75 -29.14
CA GLU A 75 -11.19 0.59 -30.41
C GLU A 75 -12.41 1.51 -30.51
N ASN A 76 -13.14 1.71 -29.40
CA ASN A 76 -14.25 2.66 -29.27
C ASN A 76 -14.15 3.42 -27.94
N ASN A 77 -14.46 4.72 -27.95
CA ASN A 77 -14.56 5.57 -26.75
C ASN A 77 -15.82 6.45 -26.82
N ASP A 78 -16.98 5.80 -26.95
CA ASP A 78 -18.28 6.49 -27.15
C ASP A 78 -18.68 7.38 -25.98
N TRP A 79 -18.06 7.17 -24.81
CA TRP A 79 -18.34 7.86 -23.56
C TRP A 79 -17.33 8.97 -23.23
N GLY A 80 -16.34 9.22 -24.10
CA GLY A 80 -15.37 10.31 -23.93
C GLY A 80 -14.49 10.18 -22.68
N ILE A 81 -14.13 8.95 -22.27
CA ILE A 81 -13.27 8.71 -21.11
C ILE A 81 -11.85 9.20 -21.43
N GLU A 82 -11.30 10.08 -20.59
CA GLU A 82 -9.94 10.62 -20.72
C GLU A 82 -9.04 10.19 -19.56
N LEU A 83 -7.74 10.01 -19.84
CA LEU A 83 -6.73 9.72 -18.84
C LEU A 83 -6.31 11.02 -18.14
N VAL A 84 -6.86 11.27 -16.95
CA VAL A 84 -6.41 12.37 -16.07
C VAL A 84 -5.14 11.93 -15.35
N ALA A 85 -4.11 12.75 -15.36
CA ALA A 85 -2.88 12.45 -14.63
C ALA A 85 -3.10 12.61 -13.11
N ASP A 86 -2.82 11.56 -12.34
CA ASP A 86 -2.95 11.55 -10.87
C ASP A 86 -1.91 12.44 -10.14
N SER A 87 -1.06 13.18 -10.87
CA SER A 87 0.08 13.92 -10.33
C SER A 87 -0.13 15.42 -10.10
N SER A 88 -1.37 15.91 -10.12
CA SER A 88 -1.64 17.24 -9.55
C SER A 88 -1.43 17.17 -8.03
N PRO A 89 -0.54 17.97 -7.43
CA PRO A 89 -0.56 18.14 -5.99
C PRO A 89 -1.92 18.71 -5.62
N THR A 90 -2.79 17.91 -5.03
CA THR A 90 -3.83 18.45 -4.17
C THR A 90 -3.11 19.07 -2.99
N ASN A 91 -2.74 20.34 -3.14
CA ASN A 91 -2.39 21.17 -2.01
C ASN A 91 -3.65 21.21 -1.15
N ASP A 92 -3.66 20.43 -0.06
CA ASP A 92 -4.66 20.50 1.00
C ASP A 92 -4.49 21.81 1.80
N ASN A 93 -4.53 22.95 1.11
CA ASN A 93 -4.55 24.29 1.68
C ASN A 93 -5.56 25.12 0.86
N ASP A 94 -6.80 25.06 1.33
CA ASP A 94 -7.88 26.06 1.29
C ASP A 94 -7.88 27.11 0.14
N GLU A 95 -8.91 27.07 -0.72
CA GLU A 95 -9.99 28.07 -0.78
C GLU A 95 -10.87 27.89 -2.03
N ASP A 96 -12.15 28.18 -1.86
CA ASP A 96 -13.24 28.10 -2.83
C ASP A 96 -12.88 28.62 -4.23
N SER A 97 -12.92 27.74 -5.23
CA SER A 97 -13.28 28.15 -6.58
C SER A 97 -14.12 27.08 -7.23
N SER A 98 -15.42 27.36 -7.25
CA SER A 98 -16.47 26.65 -7.95
C SER A 98 -16.08 26.40 -9.42
N HIS A 99 -15.52 25.23 -9.71
CA HIS A 99 -15.56 24.68 -11.07
C HIS A 99 -16.94 24.04 -11.30
N SER A 100 -17.96 24.90 -11.29
CA SER A 100 -19.23 24.60 -11.95
C SER A 100 -18.98 24.67 -13.45
N GLN A 101 -18.45 23.57 -14.02
CA GLN A 101 -18.46 23.40 -15.47
C GLN A 101 -19.91 23.19 -15.89
N LEU A 102 -20.50 24.27 -16.39
CA LEU A 102 -21.74 24.27 -17.14
C LEU A 102 -21.56 23.30 -18.31
N ILE A 103 -22.32 22.20 -18.28
CA ILE A 103 -22.51 21.34 -19.44
C ILE A 103 -23.40 22.14 -20.39
N ASP A 104 -22.84 22.61 -21.51
CA ASP A 104 -23.62 23.27 -22.57
C ASP A 104 -24.42 22.19 -23.31
N VAL A 105 -25.62 21.92 -22.80
CA VAL A 105 -26.58 21.02 -23.43
C VAL A 105 -27.16 21.74 -24.64
N VAL A 106 -26.75 21.27 -25.83
CA VAL A 106 -27.33 21.65 -27.12
C VAL A 106 -28.85 21.74 -27.02
N SER A 107 -29.36 22.90 -27.47
CA SER A 107 -30.76 23.32 -27.46
C SER A 107 -31.70 22.26 -28.04
N GLY A 108 -32.34 21.48 -27.16
CA GLY A 108 -33.37 20.52 -27.52
C GLY A 108 -33.85 19.70 -26.31
N SER A 109 -34.82 20.25 -25.56
CA SER A 109 -35.64 19.56 -24.54
C SER A 109 -34.88 19.01 -23.31
N VAL A 110 -34.63 19.89 -22.33
CA VAL A 110 -33.99 19.55 -21.05
C VAL A 110 -35.05 19.16 -20.01
N ASP A 111 -35.41 17.88 -19.96
CA ASP A 111 -36.06 17.29 -18.79
C ASP A 111 -35.00 16.87 -17.76
N GLN A 112 -34.72 17.82 -16.87
CA GLN A 112 -34.21 17.70 -15.50
C GLN A 112 -33.55 16.35 -15.10
N VAL A 113 -32.23 16.25 -15.25
CA VAL A 113 -31.44 15.26 -14.51
C VAL A 113 -31.33 15.73 -13.05
N LYS A 114 -32.01 15.03 -12.13
CA LYS A 114 -31.90 15.26 -10.68
C LYS A 114 -30.92 14.25 -10.07
N TYR A 115 -29.98 14.74 -9.28
CA TYR A 115 -29.11 13.89 -8.47
C TYR A 115 -29.92 13.10 -7.44
N ALA A 116 -29.68 11.79 -7.35
CA ALA A 116 -30.40 10.91 -6.43
C ALA A 116 -30.01 11.10 -4.95
N TYR A 117 -28.85 11.70 -4.68
CA TYR A 117 -28.40 12.03 -3.34
C TYR A 117 -27.36 13.15 -3.39
N THR A 118 -27.36 13.99 -2.36
CA THR A 118 -26.29 14.96 -2.11
C THR A 118 -25.32 14.34 -1.10
N LYS A 119 -24.02 14.36 -1.40
CA LYS A 119 -23.00 13.91 -0.45
C LYS A 119 -23.01 14.88 0.74
N ASN A 120 -23.52 14.42 1.88
CA ASN A 120 -23.53 15.22 3.10
C ASN A 120 -22.07 15.39 3.56
N ARG A 121 -21.53 16.61 3.46
CA ARG A 121 -20.19 16.93 3.97
C ARG A 121 -20.26 16.77 5.48
N GLU A 122 -19.60 15.74 5.98
CA GLU A 122 -19.71 15.28 7.36
C GLU A 122 -19.59 16.46 8.33
N LYS A 123 -20.68 16.74 9.06
CA LYS A 123 -20.55 17.43 10.34
C LYS A 123 -19.74 16.50 11.22
N LYS A 124 -18.54 16.95 11.59
CA LYS A 124 -17.72 16.39 12.68
C LYS A 124 -18.62 16.23 13.91
N LEU A 125 -19.22 15.05 14.07
CA LEU A 125 -19.96 14.66 15.25
C LEU A 125 -18.97 13.97 16.19
N VAL A 126 -18.82 14.60 17.35
CA VAL A 126 -18.08 14.11 18.50
C VAL A 126 -18.66 12.78 18.93
N HIS A 127 -17.77 11.83 19.16
CA HIS A 127 -18.02 10.52 19.74
C HIS A 127 -18.74 10.67 21.10
N GLN A 128 -19.96 10.14 21.23
CA GLN A 128 -20.52 9.68 22.51
C GLN A 128 -21.13 8.31 22.20
N PHE A 129 -20.50 7.26 22.72
CA PHE A 129 -20.96 5.89 22.65
C PHE A 129 -21.28 5.49 24.09
N ASP A 130 -22.56 5.56 24.47
CA ASP A 130 -23.06 4.90 25.66
C ASP A 130 -23.52 3.50 25.26
N SER A 131 -22.80 2.51 25.76
CA SER A 131 -23.06 1.08 25.63
C SER A 131 -24.04 0.63 26.72
N ASP A 132 -25.17 0.05 26.31
CA ASP A 132 -25.99 -0.81 27.18
C ASP A 132 -25.33 -2.18 27.40
N GLU A 133 -25.74 -2.80 28.50
CA GLU A 133 -24.95 -3.58 29.44
C GLU A 133 -24.36 -4.94 29.03
N THR A 134 -23.31 -5.25 29.79
CA THR A 134 -22.63 -6.51 30.01
C THR A 134 -23.48 -7.57 30.72
N SER A 135 -23.12 -8.85 30.53
CA SER A 135 -23.11 -9.78 31.66
C SER A 135 -21.80 -10.55 31.72
N ALA A 136 -21.15 -10.41 32.87
CA ALA A 136 -20.19 -11.29 33.52
C ALA A 136 -18.67 -11.02 33.36
N ALA A 137 -18.08 -10.77 34.55
CA ALA A 137 -16.70 -11.02 34.98
C ALA A 137 -15.67 -9.87 34.93
N SER A 138 -15.82 -8.94 35.89
CA SER A 138 -14.86 -8.69 36.98
C SER A 138 -13.36 -8.64 36.65
N LEU A 139 -12.83 -7.42 36.43
CA LEU A 139 -11.52 -6.96 36.94
C LEU A 139 -11.62 -5.43 37.12
N THR A 140 -11.82 -4.95 38.36
CA THR A 140 -11.74 -3.53 38.68
C THR A 140 -10.28 -3.09 38.62
N ARG A 141 -9.95 -2.26 37.62
CA ARG A 141 -8.74 -1.45 37.63
C ARG A 141 -9.08 -0.18 38.42
N ASP A 142 -8.34 0.06 39.48
CA ASP A 142 -8.43 1.28 40.27
C ASP A 142 -7.89 2.45 39.41
N ASP A 143 -8.78 3.14 38.70
CA ASP A 143 -8.42 4.24 37.79
C ASP A 143 -8.30 5.61 38.51
N ASP A 144 -8.34 5.65 39.85
CA ASP A 144 -8.31 6.91 40.63
C ASP A 144 -6.91 7.36 41.10
N ILE A 145 -5.83 6.83 40.52
CA ILE A 145 -4.47 7.24 40.91
C ILE A 145 -3.99 8.36 39.99
N SER A 146 -3.87 9.57 40.54
CA SER A 146 -3.34 10.73 39.83
C SER A 146 -1.91 10.50 39.36
N ILE A 147 -1.58 11.01 38.17
CA ILE A 147 -0.29 10.79 37.48
C ILE A 147 0.91 11.24 38.33
N GLU A 148 0.73 12.25 39.18
CA GLU A 148 1.75 12.76 40.11
C GLU A 148 2.12 11.74 41.18
N ASP A 149 1.14 10.96 41.65
CA ASP A 149 1.33 9.94 42.69
C ASP A 149 2.11 8.72 42.15
N LEU A 150 1.89 8.41 40.86
CA LEU A 150 2.63 7.37 40.16
C LEU A 150 4.11 7.75 39.97
N MET A 151 4.37 9.02 39.64
CA MET A 151 5.74 9.54 39.50
C MET A 151 6.50 9.55 40.84
N LEU A 152 5.80 9.82 41.94
CA LEU A 152 6.37 9.78 43.28
C LEU A 152 6.78 8.36 43.68
N LYS A 153 5.96 7.38 43.33
CA LYS A 153 6.22 5.96 43.62
C LYS A 153 7.43 5.41 42.87
N MET A 154 7.60 5.80 41.60
CA MET A 154 8.77 5.38 40.79
C MET A 154 10.08 6.00 41.32
N LYS A 155 10.02 7.19 41.92
CA LYS A 155 11.21 7.84 42.50
C LYS A 155 11.69 7.15 43.78
N GLY A 156 10.77 6.72 44.66
CA GLY A 156 11.12 6.03 45.92
C GLY A 156 11.71 4.62 45.73
N LEU A 157 11.52 4.01 44.57
CA LEU A 157 12.09 2.70 44.23
C LEU A 157 13.57 2.79 43.79
N ASN A 158 14.03 3.95 43.32
CA ASN A 158 15.42 4.17 42.91
C ASN A 158 16.37 4.52 44.07
N GLU A 159 15.85 4.77 45.28
CA GLU A 159 16.66 5.12 46.47
C GLU A 159 16.88 3.93 47.43
N LYS A 160 16.39 2.72 47.09
CA LYS A 160 16.52 1.50 47.93
C LYS A 160 17.44 0.41 47.34
N THR A 161 18.32 0.80 46.44
CA THR A 161 19.51 0.04 46.02
C THR A 161 20.74 0.90 46.19
#